data_AF-A0A1Q7GGZ0-F1
#
_entry.id   AF-A0A1Q7GGZ0-F1
#
_cell.length_a   1.000
_cell.length_b   1.000
_cell.length_c   1.000
_cell.angle_alpha   90.00
_cell.angle_beta   90.00
_cell.angle_gamma   90.00
#
_symmetry.space_group_name_H-M   'P 1'
#
loop_
_entity.id
_entity.type
_entity.pdbx_description
1 polymer ?
#
loop_
_entity_poly.entity_id
_entity_poly.type
_entity_poly.pdbx_seq_one_letter_code
_entity_poly.pdbx_strand_id
1 'polypeptide(L)'
;MVSGFGSAPAQGPCTGDAAKTASALYARLLHRKPDALELRSSIRLLKQGRMVIELAHSFTLSQEHRDSLAKLTDPGVVAHLYQDLLNRAVDSAGRAHWLPIYAASGLNAVVHGIQYSDEYQQNWGAARVPGTTASFFCVRDPMPMPRKH
;
A
#
# COMPACT_ATOMS: atom_id res chain seq x y z
N MET A 1 -43.95 15.15 4.86
CA MET A 1 -42.75 15.41 4.04
C MET A 1 -41.76 14.30 4.31
N VAL A 2 -41.47 13.48 3.31
CA VAL A 2 -40.60 12.31 3.39
C VAL A 2 -39.14 12.72 3.34
N SER A 3 -38.30 12.06 4.15
CA SER A 3 -36.94 11.58 3.84
C SER A 3 -35.99 11.74 5.02
N GLY A 4 -36.12 10.84 6.00
CA GLY A 4 -35.01 10.52 6.89
C GLY A 4 -34.03 9.63 6.13
N PHE A 5 -32.95 10.21 5.63
CA PHE A 5 -31.82 9.42 5.13
C PHE A 5 -31.13 8.75 6.32
N GLY A 6 -31.24 7.42 6.38
CA GLY A 6 -30.49 6.60 7.32
C GLY A 6 -29.00 6.89 7.17
N SER A 7 -28.42 7.52 8.19
CA SER A 7 -26.98 7.76 8.27
C SER A 7 -26.28 6.43 8.52
N ALA A 8 -25.54 5.97 7.51
CA ALA A 8 -24.56 4.91 7.66
C ALA A 8 -23.57 5.27 8.78
N PRO A 9 -23.01 4.30 9.53
CA PRO A 9 -22.03 4.58 10.57
C PRO A 9 -20.92 5.51 10.08
N ALA A 10 -20.84 6.66 10.74
CA ALA A 10 -19.84 7.69 10.51
C ALA A 10 -18.46 7.06 10.73
N GLN A 11 -17.69 6.90 9.66
CA GLN A 11 -16.26 6.65 9.78
C GLN A 11 -15.69 7.82 10.60
N GLY A 12 -14.87 7.54 11.62
CA GLY A 12 -14.20 8.59 12.41
C GLY A 12 -13.43 9.57 11.51
N PRO A 13 -13.02 10.75 12.02
CA PRO A 13 -12.40 11.77 11.18
C PRO A 13 -11.14 11.21 10.51
N CYS A 14 -11.20 11.06 9.18
CA CYS A 14 -10.03 10.73 8.40
C CYS A 14 -9.10 11.95 8.34
N THR A 15 -7.84 11.74 8.65
CA THR A 15 -6.80 12.76 8.66
C THR A 15 -5.88 12.57 7.46
N GLY A 16 -5.62 13.66 6.74
CA GLY A 16 -4.72 13.70 5.60
C GLY A 16 -5.42 13.99 4.26
N ASP A 17 -4.61 14.13 3.21
CA ASP A 17 -5.11 14.41 1.86
C ASP A 17 -5.21 13.11 1.06
N ALA A 18 -6.44 12.62 0.88
CA ALA A 18 -6.69 11.37 0.16
C ALA A 18 -6.28 11.45 -1.32
N ALA A 19 -6.40 12.61 -1.96
CA ALA A 19 -6.08 12.78 -3.37
C ALA A 19 -4.57 12.77 -3.60
N LYS A 20 -3.83 13.50 -2.74
CA LYS A 20 -2.36 13.50 -2.74
C LYS A 20 -1.82 12.12 -2.40
N THR A 21 -2.41 11.43 -1.43
CA THR A 21 -2.02 10.07 -1.02
C THR A 21 -2.26 9.05 -2.13
N ALA A 22 -3.45 9.04 -2.72
CA ALA A 22 -3.74 8.18 -3.87
C ALA A 22 -2.78 8.48 -5.03
N SER A 23 -2.61 9.75 -5.42
CA SER A 23 -1.70 10.13 -6.50
C SER A 23 -0.24 9.72 -6.24
N ALA A 24 0.21 9.83 -4.99
CA ALA A 24 1.54 9.39 -4.57
C ALA A 24 1.70 7.88 -4.68
N LEU A 25 0.67 7.08 -4.34
CA LEU A 25 0.71 5.62 -4.52
C LEU A 25 0.85 5.23 -5.99
N TYR A 26 0.10 5.86 -6.90
CA TYR A 26 0.24 5.62 -8.35
C TYR A 26 1.63 5.98 -8.85
N ALA A 27 2.13 7.16 -8.49
CA ALA A 27 3.45 7.60 -8.89
C ALA A 27 4.56 6.70 -8.34
N ARG A 28 4.36 6.12 -7.15
CA ARG A 28 5.35 5.27 -6.51
C ARG A 28 5.35 3.84 -7.04
N LEU A 29 4.18 3.20 -7.12
CA LEU A 29 4.06 1.75 -7.36
C LEU A 29 3.80 1.40 -8.84
N LEU A 30 3.21 2.33 -9.59
CA LEU A 30 2.90 2.15 -11.01
C LEU A 30 3.73 3.09 -11.89
N HIS A 31 4.59 3.92 -11.30
CA HIS A 31 5.44 4.90 -11.98
C HIS A 31 4.69 5.80 -12.98
N ARG A 32 3.39 6.03 -12.74
CA ARG A 32 2.53 6.86 -13.60
C ARG A 32 1.60 7.73 -12.78
N LYS A 33 0.94 8.69 -13.45
CA LYS A 33 -0.17 9.43 -12.87
C LYS A 33 -1.48 8.64 -13.06
N PRO A 34 -2.39 8.65 -12.08
CA PRO A 34 -3.70 8.04 -12.25
C PRO A 34 -4.57 8.88 -13.18
N ASP A 35 -5.49 8.21 -13.87
CA ASP A 35 -6.58 8.90 -14.56
C ASP A 35 -7.61 9.46 -13.56
N ALA A 36 -8.42 10.41 -14.03
CA ALA A 36 -9.40 11.08 -13.16
C ALA A 36 -10.46 10.12 -12.57
N LEU A 37 -10.74 8.99 -13.22
CA LEU A 37 -11.64 7.97 -12.71
C LEU A 37 -10.96 7.10 -11.64
N GLU A 38 -9.75 6.63 -11.92
CA GLU A 38 -8.94 5.82 -11.01
C GLU A 38 -8.60 6.55 -9.70
N LEU A 39 -8.24 7.83 -9.83
CA LEU A 39 -7.97 8.69 -8.68
C LEU A 39 -9.23 8.85 -7.81
N ARG A 40 -10.40 9.08 -8.42
CA ARG A 40 -11.67 9.20 -7.70
C ARG A 40 -12.05 7.91 -6.99
N SER A 41 -11.85 6.75 -7.62
CA SER A 41 -12.08 5.44 -7.02
C SER A 41 -11.16 5.19 -5.82
N SER A 42 -9.87 5.50 -5.96
CA SER A 42 -8.89 5.34 -4.87
C SER A 42 -9.17 6.27 -3.69
N ILE A 43 -9.51 7.54 -3.95
CA ILE A 43 -9.95 8.49 -2.92
C ILE A 43 -11.18 7.95 -2.18
N ARG A 44 -12.13 7.35 -2.90
CA ARG A 44 -13.34 6.77 -2.29
C ARG A 44 -12.99 5.63 -1.35
N LEU A 45 -12.10 4.72 -1.76
CA LEU A 45 -11.63 3.61 -0.92
C LEU A 45 -10.95 4.11 0.35
N LEU A 46 -10.06 5.10 0.22
CA LEU A 46 -9.40 5.73 1.36
C LEU A 46 -10.45 6.35 2.31
N LYS A 47 -11.39 7.14 1.78
CA LYS A 47 -12.47 7.75 2.57
C LYS A 47 -13.37 6.71 3.26
N GLN A 48 -13.56 5.54 2.67
CA GLN A 48 -14.30 4.40 3.24
C GLN A 48 -13.52 3.68 4.35
N GLY A 49 -12.33 4.15 4.72
CA GLY A 49 -11.51 3.56 5.78
C GLY A 49 -10.55 2.47 5.32
N ARG A 50 -10.33 2.32 4.00
CA ARG A 50 -9.24 1.47 3.49
C ARG A 50 -7.89 2.08 3.91
N MET A 51 -6.99 1.25 4.42
CA MET A 51 -5.65 1.70 4.79
C MET A 51 -4.78 1.94 3.55
N VAL A 52 -3.74 2.76 3.71
CA VAL A 52 -2.79 3.05 2.62
C VAL A 52 -2.00 1.81 2.24
N ILE A 53 -1.56 1.02 3.22
CA ILE A 53 -0.85 -0.26 3.01
C ILE A 53 -1.70 -1.26 2.21
N GLU A 54 -2.99 -1.34 2.49
CA GLU A 54 -3.96 -2.20 1.80
C GLU A 54 -4.14 -1.80 0.33
N LEU A 55 -4.20 -0.48 0.08
CA LEU A 55 -4.31 0.04 -1.27
C LEU A 55 -2.98 -0.18 -2.03
N ALA A 56 -1.84 0.06 -1.38
CA ALA A 56 -0.52 -0.23 -1.93
C ALA A 56 -0.36 -1.71 -2.31
N HIS A 57 -0.80 -2.63 -1.45
CA HIS A 57 -0.81 -4.07 -1.72
C HIS A 57 -1.62 -4.40 -2.97
N SER A 58 -2.83 -3.84 -3.09
CA SER A 58 -3.65 -4.07 -4.29
C SER A 58 -3.02 -3.56 -5.59
N PHE A 59 -2.26 -2.47 -5.53
CA PHE A 59 -1.54 -1.94 -6.70
C PHE A 59 -0.33 -2.80 -7.06
N THR A 60 0.47 -3.22 -6.08
CA THR A 60 1.62 -4.11 -6.31
C THR A 60 1.22 -5.50 -6.84
N LEU A 61 -0.01 -5.95 -6.56
CA LEU A 61 -0.54 -7.20 -7.10
C LEU A 61 -1.35 -7.02 -8.38
N SER A 62 -1.56 -5.79 -8.83
CA SER A 62 -2.31 -5.49 -10.05
C SER A 62 -1.64 -6.11 -11.27
N GLN A 63 -2.45 -6.42 -12.28
CA GLN A 63 -1.95 -6.91 -13.56
C GLN A 63 -0.93 -5.94 -14.17
N GLU A 64 -1.16 -4.64 -14.06
CA GLU A 64 -0.27 -3.61 -14.59
C GLU A 64 1.14 -3.67 -13.97
N HIS A 65 1.22 -3.87 -12.65
CA HIS A 65 2.50 -4.01 -11.97
C HIS A 65 3.16 -5.35 -12.33
N ARG A 66 2.38 -6.44 -12.42
CA ARG A 66 2.86 -7.74 -12.86
C ARG A 66 3.41 -7.71 -14.29
N ASP A 67 2.75 -7.02 -15.21
CA ASP A 67 3.20 -6.86 -16.60
C ASP A 67 4.52 -6.05 -16.68
N SER A 68 4.70 -5.10 -15.75
CA SER A 68 5.95 -4.34 -15.61
C SER A 68 7.07 -5.23 -15.08
N LEU A 69 6.77 -6.06 -14.08
CA LEU A 69 7.71 -7.02 -13.49
C LEU A 69 8.04 -8.20 -14.42
N ALA A 70 7.13 -8.61 -15.29
CA ALA A 70 7.32 -9.74 -16.21
C ALA A 70 8.45 -9.53 -17.22
N LYS A 71 8.89 -8.27 -17.40
CA LYS A 71 10.03 -7.90 -18.24
C LYS A 71 11.38 -7.98 -17.52
N LEU A 72 11.36 -8.24 -16.20
CA LEU A 72 12.53 -8.29 -15.34
C LEU A 72 12.90 -9.74 -15.02
N THR A 73 14.16 -9.95 -14.64
CA THR A 73 14.63 -11.21 -14.04
C THR A 73 14.18 -11.30 -12.58
N ASP A 74 14.14 -12.50 -11.99
CA ASP A 74 13.75 -12.67 -10.57
C ASP A 74 14.53 -11.75 -9.60
N PRO A 75 15.86 -11.58 -9.73
CA PRO A 75 16.60 -10.61 -8.92
C PRO A 75 16.21 -9.16 -9.21
N GLY A 76 15.84 -8.85 -10.46
CA GLY A 76 15.30 -7.56 -10.86
C GLY A 76 13.94 -7.27 -10.25
N VAL A 77 13.06 -8.27 -10.14
CA VAL A 77 11.76 -8.16 -9.46
C VAL A 77 11.95 -7.79 -7.99
N VAL A 78 12.81 -8.52 -7.26
CA VAL A 78 13.10 -8.20 -5.86
C VAL A 78 13.69 -6.79 -5.72
N ALA A 79 14.60 -6.40 -6.62
CA ALA A 79 15.18 -5.05 -6.60
C ALA A 79 14.13 -3.95 -6.84
N HIS A 80 13.18 -4.19 -7.74
CA HIS A 80 12.08 -3.27 -8.04
C HIS A 80 11.15 -3.11 -6.83
N LEU A 81 10.78 -4.22 -6.18
CA LEU A 81 9.93 -4.19 -4.98
C LEU A 81 10.58 -3.44 -3.82
N TYR A 82 11.90 -3.54 -3.64
CA TYR A 82 12.62 -2.76 -2.63
C TYR A 82 12.58 -1.28 -2.90
N GLN A 83 12.71 -0.89 -4.17
CA GLN A 83 12.50 0.50 -4.53
C GLN A 83 11.07 0.86 -4.17
N ASP A 84 10.07 0.23 -4.75
CA ASP A 84 8.68 0.66 -4.62
C ASP A 84 8.16 0.68 -3.18
N LEU A 85 8.49 -0.33 -2.38
CA LEU A 85 7.96 -0.51 -1.02
C LEU A 85 8.87 0.06 0.08
N LEU A 86 10.18 0.04 -0.09
CA LEU A 86 11.12 0.51 0.95
C LEU A 86 11.83 1.82 0.59
N ASN A 87 11.70 2.27 -0.66
CA ASN A 87 12.39 3.45 -1.20
C ASN A 87 13.92 3.38 -1.03
N ARG A 88 14.48 2.18 -1.25
CA ARG A 88 15.92 1.95 -1.24
C ARG A 88 16.30 0.84 -2.20
N ALA A 89 17.60 0.76 -2.52
CA ALA A 89 18.13 -0.37 -3.27
C ALA A 89 18.10 -1.65 -2.42
N VAL A 90 17.84 -2.79 -3.07
CA VAL A 90 18.00 -4.10 -2.44
C VAL A 90 19.48 -4.37 -2.14
N ASP A 91 19.78 -4.77 -0.91
CA ASP A 91 21.09 -5.23 -0.50
C ASP A 91 21.27 -6.74 -0.78
N SER A 92 22.50 -7.25 -0.66
CA SER A 92 22.81 -8.66 -0.93
C SER A 92 22.07 -9.63 -0.02
N ALA A 93 21.86 -9.27 1.25
CA ALA A 93 21.16 -10.11 2.21
C ALA A 93 19.66 -10.17 1.89
N GLY A 94 19.04 -9.02 1.63
CA GLY A 94 17.64 -8.93 1.21
C GLY A 94 17.38 -9.72 -0.06
N ARG A 95 18.25 -9.60 -1.07
CA ARG A 95 18.12 -10.39 -2.31
C ARG A 95 18.23 -11.89 -2.06
N ALA A 96 19.21 -12.33 -1.26
CA ALA A 96 19.39 -13.75 -0.92
C ALA A 96 18.21 -14.32 -0.14
N HIS A 97 17.54 -13.51 0.68
CA HIS A 97 16.36 -13.90 1.44
C HIS A 97 15.10 -14.03 0.56
N TRP A 98 14.82 -13.03 -0.30
CA TRP A 98 13.56 -12.97 -1.05
C TRP A 98 13.55 -13.81 -2.31
N LEU A 99 14.69 -14.07 -2.95
CA LEU A 99 14.75 -14.91 -4.17
C LEU A 99 14.15 -16.32 -3.99
N PRO A 100 14.52 -17.11 -2.95
CA PRO A 100 13.92 -18.43 -2.77
C PRO A 100 12.41 -18.34 -2.45
N ILE A 101 11.98 -17.29 -1.73
CA ILE A 101 10.56 -17.06 -1.42
C ILE A 101 9.78 -16.73 -2.69
N TYR A 102 10.35 -15.90 -3.56
CA TYR A 102 9.75 -15.56 -4.85
C TYR A 102 9.58 -16.80 -5.72
N ALA A 103 10.61 -17.65 -5.81
CA ALA A 103 10.55 -18.89 -6.59
C ALA A 103 9.52 -19.90 -6.04
N ALA A 104 9.38 -20.00 -4.71
CA ALA A 104 8.49 -20.97 -4.07
C ALA A 104 7.04 -20.50 -3.94
N SER A 105 6.81 -19.20 -3.70
CA SER A 105 5.50 -18.66 -3.31
C SER A 105 5.05 -17.47 -4.15
N GLY A 106 5.89 -17.00 -5.07
CA GLY A 106 5.57 -15.95 -6.02
C GLY A 106 5.58 -14.54 -5.42
N LEU A 107 5.13 -13.59 -6.25
CA LEU A 107 5.14 -12.15 -5.95
C LEU A 107 4.42 -11.77 -4.66
N ASN A 108 3.25 -12.37 -4.41
CA ASN A 108 2.42 -12.00 -3.26
C ASN A 108 3.12 -12.26 -1.92
N ALA A 109 3.84 -13.37 -1.79
CA ALA A 109 4.55 -13.70 -0.57
C ALA A 109 5.68 -12.68 -0.27
N VAL A 110 6.40 -12.26 -1.31
CA VAL A 110 7.46 -11.25 -1.18
C VAL A 110 6.88 -9.88 -0.81
N VAL A 111 5.85 -9.43 -1.53
CA VAL A 111 5.19 -8.14 -1.27
C VAL A 111 4.63 -8.10 0.15
N HIS A 112 3.89 -9.12 0.55
CA HIS A 112 3.34 -9.22 1.90
C HIS A 112 4.46 -9.26 2.94
N GLY A 113 5.48 -10.10 2.74
CA GLY A 113 6.63 -10.18 3.65
C GLY A 113 7.35 -8.83 3.84
N ILE A 114 7.52 -8.05 2.78
CA ILE A 114 8.12 -6.71 2.86
C ILE A 114 7.19 -5.75 3.61
N GLN A 115 5.90 -5.70 3.29
CA GLN A 115 4.94 -4.77 3.92
C GLN A 115 4.74 -5.00 5.42
N TYR A 116 4.83 -6.26 5.86
CA TYR A 116 4.73 -6.64 7.26
C TYR A 116 6.08 -6.75 7.97
N SER A 117 7.18 -6.43 7.29
CA SER A 117 8.49 -6.35 7.94
C SER A 117 8.55 -5.19 8.92
N ASP A 118 9.36 -5.35 9.97
CA ASP A 118 9.62 -4.28 10.94
C ASP A 118 10.15 -3.01 10.26
N GLU A 119 10.96 -3.18 9.21
CA GLU A 119 11.50 -2.07 8.44
C GLU A 119 10.39 -1.22 7.79
N TYR A 120 9.44 -1.86 7.12
CA TYR A 120 8.32 -1.16 6.49
C TYR A 120 7.44 -0.49 7.55
N GLN A 121 7.17 -1.16 8.66
CA GLN A 121 6.35 -0.61 9.74
C GLN A 121 7.01 0.59 10.43
N GLN A 122 8.33 0.54 10.64
CA GLN A 122 9.09 1.63 11.24
C GLN A 122 9.21 2.85 10.31
N ASN A 123 9.38 2.63 9.00
CA ASN A 123 9.57 3.72 8.05
C ASN A 123 8.23 4.36 7.60
N TRP A 124 7.25 3.51 7.28
CA TRP A 124 5.98 3.92 6.67
C TRP A 124 4.76 3.62 7.54
N GLY A 125 4.69 2.42 8.14
CA GLY A 125 3.50 1.95 8.83
C GLY A 125 2.29 1.78 7.90
N ALA A 126 1.09 1.61 8.46
CA ALA A 126 -0.12 1.33 7.67
C ALA A 126 -0.72 2.54 6.92
N ALA A 127 -0.26 3.76 7.24
CA ALA A 127 -0.92 5.02 6.84
C ALA A 127 -0.10 5.92 5.91
N ARG A 128 1.18 5.62 5.68
CA ARG A 128 2.07 6.46 4.84
C ARG A 128 2.38 5.77 3.52
N VAL A 129 2.59 6.56 2.47
CA VAL A 129 3.02 6.06 1.16
C VAL A 129 4.55 5.95 1.14
N PRO A 130 5.10 4.78 0.74
CA PRO A 130 6.54 4.60 0.61
C PRO A 130 7.23 5.70 -0.22
N GLY A 131 8.34 6.20 0.29
CA GLY A 131 9.16 7.22 -0.36
C GLY A 131 8.58 8.63 -0.36
N THR A 132 7.49 8.90 0.35
CA THR A 132 6.85 10.22 0.35
C THR A 132 6.42 10.70 1.74
N THR A 133 6.10 11.99 1.84
CA THR A 133 5.48 12.58 3.03
C THR A 133 3.94 12.46 3.03
N ALA A 134 3.35 11.86 1.99
CA ALA A 134 1.92 11.69 1.91
C ALA A 134 1.46 10.60 2.88
N SER A 135 0.47 10.93 3.69
CA SER A 135 -0.17 10.00 4.63
C SER A 135 -1.66 10.25 4.67
N PHE A 136 -2.39 9.16 4.87
CA PHE A 136 -3.83 9.19 5.05
C PHE A 136 -4.23 8.11 6.05
N PHE A 137 -4.96 8.50 7.07
CA PHE A 137 -5.39 7.61 8.13
C PHE A 137 -6.82 7.91 8.51
N CYS A 138 -7.66 6.88 8.57
CA CYS A 138 -8.97 6.98 9.20
C CYS A 138 -8.93 6.25 10.54
N VAL A 139 -9.37 6.93 11.59
CA VAL A 139 -9.69 6.25 12.85
C VAL A 139 -10.87 5.32 12.55
N ARG A 140 -10.60 4.03 12.35
CA ARG A 140 -11.62 3.02 12.61
C ARG A 140 -11.88 3.08 14.11
N ASP A 141 -13.14 3.14 14.50
CA ASP A 141 -13.61 3.10 15.89
C ASP A 141 -12.71 2.20 16.76
N PRO A 142 -12.32 2.62 17.98
CA PRO A 142 -11.27 1.95 18.75
C PRO A 142 -11.60 0.47 18.93
N MET A 143 -10.83 -0.39 18.26
CA MET A 143 -10.80 -1.81 18.60
C MET A 143 -10.46 -1.91 20.11
N PRO A 144 -11.23 -2.65 20.91
CA PRO A 144 -10.89 -2.85 22.31
C PRO A 144 -9.52 -3.54 22.38
N MET A 145 -8.56 -2.87 22.99
CA MET A 145 -7.24 -3.45 23.26
C MET A 145 -7.39 -4.71 24.14
N PRO A 146 -6.82 -5.87 23.78
CA PRO A 146 -6.30 -6.76 24.80
C PRO A 146 -4.97 -6.17 25.29
N ARG A 147 -4.91 -5.98 26.61
CA ARG A 147 -3.84 -5.36 27.38
C ARG A 147 -2.49 -6.00 27.07
N LYS A 148 -1.43 -5.19 27.09
CA LYS A 148 -0.06 -5.70 27.29
C LYS A 148 -0.03 -6.54 28.57
N HIS A 149 0.52 -7.74 28.49
CA HIS A 149 1.10 -8.43 29.64
C HIS A 149 2.59 -8.14 29.67
#